data_AF-R5ES98-F1
#
_entry.id   AF-R5ES98-F1
#
_cell.length_a   1.000
_cell.length_b   1.000
_cell.length_c   1.000
_cell.angle_alpha   90.00
_cell.angle_beta   90.00
_cell.angle_gamma   90.00
#
_symmetry.space_group_name_H-M   'P 1'
#
loop_
_entity.id
_entity.type
_entity.pdbx_description
1 polymer ?
#
loop_
_entity_poly.entity_id
_entity_poly.type
_entity_poly.pdbx_seq_one_letter_code
_entity_poly.pdbx_strand_id
1 'polypeptide(L)'
;MRRLAGWTLLFVFVLSLFGCGKTGGDMRVRGIDSEIYTDEDYLAAVQAVIAGFRDFQGCTLKEISYAGDETVRKEQEYILGFGDYDEGIVLLSSFTVDEHGGDGSLEPNGTYTRWGWYLARKNGGKWNIVTCGYG
;
A
#
# COMPACT_ATOMS: atom_id res chain seq x y z
N MET A 1 -1.19 -13.38 -35.03
CA MET A 1 0.23 -13.42 -34.58
C MET A 1 0.93 -12.13 -34.97
N ARG A 2 1.05 -11.18 -34.04
CA ARG A 2 2.16 -10.21 -33.97
C ARG A 2 2.33 -9.85 -32.50
N ARG A 3 3.31 -10.47 -31.86
CA ARG A 3 3.69 -10.20 -30.47
C ARG A 3 4.37 -8.83 -30.46
N LEU A 4 3.74 -7.84 -29.85
CA LEU A 4 4.42 -6.61 -29.47
C LEU A 4 4.92 -6.82 -28.04
N ALA A 5 6.21 -7.15 -27.94
CA ALA A 5 6.93 -7.11 -26.68
C ALA A 5 7.10 -5.64 -26.30
N GLY A 6 6.18 -5.14 -25.46
CA GLY A 6 6.32 -3.83 -24.83
C GLY A 6 7.40 -3.92 -23.77
N TRP A 7 8.48 -3.16 -23.95
CA TRP A 7 9.56 -2.99 -22.99
C TRP A 7 9.00 -2.58 -21.62
N THR A 8 9.14 -3.43 -20.61
CA THR A 8 8.98 -3.03 -19.21
C THR A 8 10.15 -2.11 -18.85
N LEU A 9 9.91 -0.80 -18.90
CA LEU A 9 10.84 0.21 -18.40
C LEU A 9 10.73 0.19 -16.87
N LEU A 10 11.60 -0.56 -16.19
CA LEU A 10 11.65 -0.65 -14.74
C LEU A 10 12.28 0.65 -14.17
N PHE A 11 11.48 1.72 -14.08
CA PHE A 11 11.90 2.98 -13.47
C PHE A 11 11.85 2.83 -11.93
N VAL A 12 12.99 2.49 -11.32
CA VAL A 12 13.15 2.54 -9.87
C VAL A 12 13.26 4.01 -9.47
N PHE A 13 12.13 4.64 -9.16
CA PHE A 13 12.09 6.02 -8.68
C PHE A 13 12.44 6.04 -7.18
N VAL A 14 13.72 6.22 -6.85
CA VAL A 14 14.18 6.42 -5.47
C VAL A 14 13.85 7.86 -5.06
N LEU A 15 12.64 8.07 -4.53
CA LEU A 15 12.22 9.32 -3.92
C LEU A 15 12.99 9.53 -2.61
N SER A 16 14.10 10.27 -2.70
CA SER A 16 14.85 10.77 -1.56
C SER A 16 14.17 12.04 -1.04
N LEU A 17 13.13 11.88 -0.23
CA LEU A 17 12.53 12.98 0.52
C LEU A 17 13.16 13.07 1.92
N PHE A 18 13.75 14.22 2.19
CA PHE A 18 14.37 14.62 3.44
C PHE A 18 13.38 14.54 4.61
N GLY A 19 13.74 13.75 5.63
CA GLY A 19 13.14 13.78 6.95
C GLY A 19 14.13 13.19 7.96
N CYS A 20 14.65 14.02 8.86
CA CYS A 20 15.56 13.58 9.92
C CYS A 20 14.76 12.73 10.92
N GLY A 21 14.87 11.41 10.78
CA GLY A 21 14.36 10.41 11.71
C GLY A 21 15.14 9.12 11.43
N LYS A 22 15.67 8.50 12.48
CA LYS A 22 16.37 7.20 12.35
C LYS A 22 15.40 6.13 11.83
N THR A 23 15.35 5.92 10.53
CA THR A 23 14.79 4.72 9.91
C THR A 23 15.91 3.96 9.23
N GLY A 24 16.57 3.11 10.01
CA GLY A 24 17.52 2.12 9.51
C GLY A 24 16.74 0.97 8.85
N GLY A 25 16.36 1.15 7.59
CA GLY A 25 15.78 0.11 6.75
C GLY A 25 15.21 0.76 5.49
N ASP A 26 15.77 0.42 4.33
CA ASP A 26 15.28 0.90 3.03
C ASP A 26 13.85 0.37 2.80
N MET A 27 12.85 1.16 3.17
CA MET A 27 11.47 0.91 2.81
C MET A 27 11.33 1.09 1.30
N ARG A 28 10.80 0.08 0.62
CA ARG A 28 10.66 0.05 -0.84
C ARG A 28 9.21 0.27 -1.25
N VAL A 29 8.98 1.15 -2.22
CA VAL A 29 7.70 1.26 -2.94
C VAL A 29 7.90 0.65 -4.32
N ARG A 30 7.11 -0.37 -4.67
CA ARG A 30 7.14 -0.92 -6.04
C ARG A 30 6.42 0.04 -6.98
N GLY A 31 6.89 0.16 -8.22
CA GLY A 31 6.14 0.84 -9.27
C GLY A 31 4.80 0.14 -9.52
N ILE A 32 3.85 0.89 -10.07
CA ILE A 32 2.53 0.38 -10.43
C ILE A 32 2.50 -0.01 -11.91
N ASP A 33 1.74 -1.06 -12.22
CA ASP A 33 1.28 -1.40 -13.57
C ASP A 33 -0.24 -1.45 -13.49
N SER A 34 -0.91 -0.42 -14.01
CA SER A 34 -2.35 -0.23 -13.87
C SER A 34 -2.93 0.50 -15.08
N GLU A 35 -4.11 0.06 -15.49
CA GLU A 35 -4.97 0.74 -16.47
C GLU A 35 -6.00 1.65 -15.76
N ILE A 36 -6.11 1.57 -14.44
CA ILE A 36 -7.11 2.27 -13.62
C ILE A 36 -6.51 3.53 -12.98
N TYR A 37 -5.30 3.43 -12.44
CA TYR A 37 -4.66 4.49 -11.65
C TYR A 37 -3.47 5.09 -12.36
N THR A 38 -3.30 6.39 -12.20
CA THR A 38 -2.04 7.06 -12.53
C THR A 38 -0.99 6.82 -11.44
N ASP A 39 0.27 7.08 -11.77
CA ASP A 39 1.35 7.09 -10.78
C ASP A 39 1.07 8.07 -9.63
N GLU A 40 0.43 9.21 -9.92
CA GLU A 40 0.08 10.22 -8.93
C GLU A 40 -0.98 9.71 -7.95
N ASP A 41 -2.03 9.05 -8.46
CA ASP A 41 -3.07 8.42 -7.63
C ASP A 41 -2.48 7.35 -6.70
N TYR A 42 -1.62 6.50 -7.27
CA TYR A 42 -0.94 5.44 -6.54
C TYR A 42 -0.03 6.01 -5.44
N LEU A 43 0.82 6.99 -5.77
CA LEU A 43 1.72 7.60 -4.79
C LEU A 43 0.93 8.30 -3.67
N ALA A 44 -0.20 8.93 -3.98
CA ALA A 44 -1.08 9.50 -2.95
C ALA A 44 -1.64 8.41 -2.01
N ALA A 45 -2.03 7.25 -2.54
CA ALA A 45 -2.49 6.12 -1.73
C ALA A 45 -1.35 5.52 -0.88
N VAL A 46 -0.14 5.42 -1.43
CA VAL A 46 1.06 4.99 -0.70
C VAL A 46 1.34 5.93 0.47
N GLN A 47 1.22 7.25 0.29
CA GLN A 47 1.41 8.21 1.38
C GLN A 47 0.35 8.04 2.48
N ALA A 48 -0.90 7.75 2.12
CA ALA A 48 -1.94 7.44 3.09
C ALA A 48 -1.61 6.18 3.91
N VAL A 49 -1.11 5.12 3.26
CA VAL A 49 -0.64 3.90 3.96
C VAL A 49 0.57 4.18 4.85
N ILE A 50 1.57 4.94 4.40
CA ILE A 50 2.72 5.30 5.25
C ILE A 50 2.26 6.10 6.48
N ALA A 51 1.28 6.99 6.32
CA ALA A 51 0.72 7.72 7.45
C ALA A 51 -0.03 6.81 8.42
N GLY A 52 -0.89 5.92 7.94
CA GLY A 52 -1.62 4.96 8.78
C GLY A 52 -0.72 3.91 9.43
N PHE A 53 0.36 3.49 8.76
CA PHE A 53 1.33 2.54 9.32
C PHE A 53 2.03 3.08 10.57
N ARG A 54 2.04 4.40 10.80
CA ARG A 54 2.60 4.99 12.03
C ARG A 54 1.89 4.50 13.29
N ASP A 55 0.67 4.02 13.17
CA ASP A 55 -0.09 3.46 14.29
C ASP A 55 0.36 2.04 14.65
N PHE A 56 1.13 1.37 13.78
CA PHE A 56 1.68 0.03 14.00
C PHE A 56 2.97 0.12 14.81
N GLN A 57 2.84 0.40 16.11
CA GLN A 57 3.96 0.48 17.04
C GLN A 57 4.75 -0.84 17.06
N GLY A 58 6.08 -0.76 17.25
CA GLY A 58 6.96 -1.93 17.23
C GLY A 58 7.10 -2.60 15.86
N CYS A 59 6.50 -2.06 14.80
CA CYS A 59 6.60 -2.60 13.45
C CYS A 59 7.53 -1.76 12.56
N THR A 60 8.24 -2.42 11.64
CA THR A 60 9.06 -1.77 10.62
C THR A 60 8.58 -2.15 9.23
N LEU A 61 8.01 -1.19 8.52
CA LEU A 61 7.59 -1.32 7.12
C LEU A 61 8.79 -1.59 6.20
N LYS A 62 8.67 -2.60 5.33
CA LYS A 62 9.73 -3.00 4.39
C LYS A 62 9.34 -2.74 2.95
N GLU A 63 8.09 -3.00 2.59
CA GLU A 63 7.61 -2.82 1.22
C GLU A 63 6.15 -2.38 1.17
N ILE A 64 5.81 -1.57 0.17
CA ILE A 64 4.43 -1.36 -0.32
C ILE A 64 4.37 -1.68 -1.81
N SER A 65 3.30 -2.35 -2.23
CA SER A 65 3.00 -2.62 -3.64
C SER A 65 1.51 -2.54 -3.93
N TYR A 66 1.16 -2.20 -5.16
CA TYR A 66 -0.22 -2.29 -5.66
C TYR A 66 -0.71 -3.74 -5.73
N ALA A 67 -1.96 -4.01 -5.35
CA ALA A 67 -2.54 -5.36 -5.38
C ALA A 67 -2.87 -5.85 -6.81
N GLY A 68 -2.98 -4.94 -7.77
CA GLY A 68 -3.32 -5.22 -9.16
C GLY A 68 -4.78 -4.90 -9.49
N ASP A 69 -5.02 -4.48 -10.74
CA ASP A 69 -6.33 -4.04 -11.22
C ASP A 69 -7.42 -5.11 -11.07
N GLU A 70 -7.09 -6.37 -11.31
CA GLU A 70 -8.06 -7.48 -11.15
C GLU A 70 -8.54 -7.60 -9.70
N THR A 71 -7.62 -7.52 -8.73
CA THR A 71 -7.98 -7.55 -7.31
C THR A 71 -8.81 -6.33 -6.96
N VAL A 72 -8.37 -5.13 -7.35
CA VAL A 72 -9.10 -3.90 -7.04
C VAL A 72 -10.53 -3.92 -7.60
N ARG A 73 -10.74 -4.42 -8.82
CA ARG A 73 -12.08 -4.56 -9.41
C ARG A 73 -12.97 -5.52 -8.61
N LYS A 74 -12.42 -6.63 -8.11
CA LYS A 74 -13.16 -7.59 -7.27
C LYS A 74 -13.53 -7.00 -5.91
N GLU A 75 -12.64 -6.19 -5.33
CA GLU A 75 -12.82 -5.60 -4.00
C GLU A 75 -13.64 -4.30 -4.00
N GLN A 76 -13.98 -3.72 -5.16
CA GLN A 76 -14.66 -2.42 -5.23
C GLN A 76 -15.94 -2.38 -4.39
N GLU A 77 -16.85 -3.34 -4.57
CA GLU A 77 -18.12 -3.35 -3.85
C GLU A 77 -17.91 -3.40 -2.33
N TYR A 78 -16.95 -4.20 -1.87
CA TYR A 78 -16.57 -4.29 -0.46
C TYR A 78 -16.02 -2.96 0.07
N ILE A 79 -15.09 -2.32 -0.66
CA ILE A 79 -14.45 -1.06 -0.26
C ILE A 79 -15.49 0.08 -0.20
N LEU A 80 -16.35 0.18 -1.21
CA LEU A 80 -17.36 1.23 -1.28
C LEU A 80 -18.48 1.03 -0.24
N GLY A 81 -18.67 -0.19 0.26
CA GLY A 81 -19.61 -0.49 1.34
C GLY A 81 -19.29 0.19 2.68
N PHE A 82 -18.07 0.72 2.87
CA PHE A 82 -17.67 1.42 4.10
C PHE A 82 -18.19 2.86 4.20
N GLY A 83 -18.72 3.45 3.14
CA GLY A 83 -19.21 4.82 3.18
C GLY A 83 -19.63 5.39 1.83
N ASP A 84 -19.79 6.71 1.80
CA ASP A 84 -20.09 7.44 0.58
C ASP A 84 -18.80 7.71 -0.21
N TYR A 85 -18.38 6.71 -0.98
CA TYR A 85 -17.17 6.71 -1.82
C TYR A 85 -17.52 6.27 -3.25
N ASP A 86 -16.69 6.66 -4.22
CA ASP A 86 -16.84 6.26 -5.63
C ASP A 86 -15.63 5.52 -6.20
N GLU A 87 -14.53 5.45 -5.46
CA GLU A 87 -13.30 4.82 -5.91
C GLU A 87 -12.56 4.15 -4.73
N GLY A 88 -12.19 2.89 -4.91
CA GLY A 88 -11.41 2.11 -3.95
C GLY A 88 -10.07 1.65 -4.53
N ILE A 89 -8.99 1.62 -3.76
CA ILE A 89 -7.69 1.06 -4.16
C ILE A 89 -7.18 0.10 -3.08
N VAL A 90 -6.50 -0.98 -3.49
CA VAL A 90 -5.91 -1.96 -2.56
C VAL A 90 -4.39 -1.96 -2.70
N LEU A 91 -3.71 -1.69 -1.59
CA LEU A 91 -2.26 -1.81 -1.47
C LEU A 91 -1.91 -3.00 -0.57
N LEU A 92 -0.75 -3.58 -0.83
CA LEU A 92 -0.18 -4.66 -0.04
C LEU A 92 1.10 -4.17 0.60
N SER A 93 1.39 -4.65 1.80
CA SER A 93 2.64 -4.34 2.48
C SER A 93 3.34 -5.58 3.03
N SER A 94 4.64 -5.43 3.28
CA SER A 94 5.39 -6.33 4.16
C SER A 94 6.08 -5.54 5.25
N PHE A 95 6.11 -6.11 6.46
CA PHE A 95 6.72 -5.49 7.62
C PHE A 95 7.19 -6.55 8.62
N THR A 96 8.13 -6.17 9.47
CA THR A 96 8.62 -6.99 10.60
C THR A 96 8.10 -6.42 11.90
N VAL A 97 7.83 -7.29 12.88
CA VAL A 97 7.42 -6.93 14.24
C VAL A 97 8.61 -7.13 15.17
N ASP A 98 8.81 -6.24 16.12
CA ASP A 98 9.83 -6.39 17.16
C ASP A 98 9.49 -7.50 18.17
N GLU A 99 10.36 -7.68 19.16
CA GLU A 99 10.21 -8.71 20.18
C GLU A 99 9.06 -8.47 21.17
N HIS A 100 8.41 -7.31 21.12
CA HIS A 100 7.29 -6.97 22.00
C HIS A 100 5.93 -7.23 21.36
N GLY A 101 5.87 -7.56 20.06
CA GLY A 101 4.62 -7.87 19.36
C GLY A 101 3.77 -6.63 19.03
N GLY A 102 4.40 -5.46 18.98
CA GLY A 102 3.71 -4.18 18.81
C GLY A 102 2.78 -3.85 19.97
N ASP A 103 1.47 -3.75 19.72
CA ASP A 103 0.44 -3.55 20.75
C ASP A 103 -0.10 -4.85 21.37
N GLY A 104 0.47 -6.00 20.97
CA GLY A 104 0.05 -7.34 21.39
C GLY A 104 -0.90 -8.04 20.42
N SER A 105 -1.32 -7.39 19.33
CA SER A 105 -2.17 -7.99 18.30
C SER A 105 -1.39 -8.79 17.24
N LEU A 106 -0.07 -8.64 17.22
CA LEU A 106 0.82 -9.24 16.23
C LEU A 106 1.83 -10.18 16.90
N GLU A 107 2.28 -11.19 16.15
CA GLU A 107 3.26 -12.15 16.64
C GLU A 107 4.63 -11.47 16.83
N PRO A 108 5.22 -11.50 18.04
CA PRO A 108 6.55 -10.99 18.28
C PRO A 108 7.60 -11.61 17.35
N ASN A 109 8.55 -10.80 16.86
CA ASN A 109 9.56 -11.21 15.87
C ASN A 109 8.97 -11.75 14.55
N GLY A 110 7.68 -11.50 14.30
CA GLY A 110 6.98 -11.96 13.11
C GLY A 110 7.38 -11.17 11.84
N THR A 111 7.18 -11.81 10.69
CA THR A 111 7.24 -11.16 9.38
C THR A 111 5.89 -11.31 8.69
N TYR A 112 5.29 -10.17 8.36
CA TYR A 112 4.00 -10.10 7.70
C TYR A 112 4.23 -9.75 6.24
N THR A 113 3.53 -10.44 5.34
CA THR A 113 3.65 -10.25 3.89
C THR A 113 2.28 -10.23 3.28
N ARG A 114 2.07 -9.37 2.26
CA ARG A 114 0.76 -9.19 1.62
C ARG A 114 -0.32 -8.74 2.60
N TRP A 115 0.04 -8.01 3.65
CA TRP A 115 -0.93 -7.35 4.51
C TRP A 115 -1.69 -6.29 3.71
N GLY A 116 -3.01 -6.40 3.65
CA GLY A 116 -3.88 -5.58 2.82
C GLY A 116 -4.19 -4.23 3.46
N TRP A 117 -4.20 -3.20 2.64
CA TRP A 117 -4.68 -1.86 2.94
C TRP A 117 -5.74 -1.50 1.91
N TYR A 118 -6.95 -1.27 2.38
CA TYR A 118 -8.10 -0.95 1.55
C TYR A 118 -8.39 0.53 1.75
N LEU A 119 -8.26 1.31 0.67
CA LEU A 119 -8.45 2.74 0.72
C LEU A 119 -9.62 3.13 -0.17
N ALA A 120 -10.36 4.16 0.24
CA ALA A 120 -11.46 4.72 -0.53
C ALA A 120 -11.37 6.25 -0.60
N ARG A 121 -11.84 6.82 -1.71
CA ARG A 121 -12.01 8.26 -1.89
C ARG A 121 -13.32 8.56 -2.61
N LYS A 122 -13.67 9.85 -2.59
CA LYS A 122 -14.83 10.39 -3.29
C LYS A 122 -14.37 11.55 -4.18
N ASN A 123 -14.86 11.61 -5.42
CA ASN A 123 -14.63 12.69 -6.38
C ASN A 123 -13.14 13.06 -6.55
N GLY A 124 -12.25 12.06 -6.60
CA GLY A 124 -10.80 12.30 -6.72
C GLY A 124 -10.15 12.98 -5.51
N GLY A 125 -10.83 12.99 -4.36
CA GLY A 125 -10.32 13.54 -3.11
C GLY A 125 -9.18 12.74 -2.47
N LYS A 126 -8.95 12.96 -1.17
CA LYS A 126 -7.91 12.23 -0.42
C LYS A 126 -8.30 10.76 -0.24
N TRP A 127 -7.31 9.88 -0.33
CA TRP A 127 -7.45 8.48 0.05
C TRP A 127 -7.61 8.32 1.57
N ASN A 128 -8.61 7.55 1.98
CA ASN A 128 -8.86 7.18 3.38
C ASN A 128 -8.71 5.68 3.52
N ILE A 129 -7.94 5.22 4.50
CA ILE A 129 -7.88 3.79 4.83
C ILE A 129 -9.23 3.43 5.48
N VAL A 130 -9.99 2.55 4.83
CA VAL A 130 -11.28 2.08 5.34
C VAL A 130 -11.14 0.78 6.13
N THR A 131 -10.16 -0.05 5.79
CA THR A 131 -9.78 -1.24 6.57
C THR A 131 -8.37 -1.71 6.20
N CYS A 132 -7.77 -2.54 7.05
CA CYS A 132 -6.50 -3.20 6.78
C CYS A 132 -6.44 -4.56 7.49
N GLY A 133 -5.65 -5.50 6.97
CA GLY A 133 -5.56 -6.84 7.53
C GLY A 133 -5.29 -7.94 6.51
N TYR A 134 -5.35 -9.16 6.99
CA TYR A 134 -5.61 -10.32 6.16
C TYR A 134 -7.12 -10.48 6.01
N GLY A 135 -7.57 -10.72 4.78
CA GLY A 135 -8.95 -11.13 4.48
C GLY A 135 -9.18 -12.60 4.71
#